data_AF-Q5YP78-F1
#
_entry.id   AF-Q5YP78-F1
#
_cell.length_a   1.000
_cell.length_b   1.000
_cell.length_c   1.000
_cell.angle_alpha   90.00
_cell.angle_beta   90.00
_cell.angle_gamma   90.00
#
_symmetry.space_group_name_H-M   'P 1'
#
loop_
_entity.id
_entity.type
_entity.pdbx_description
1 polymer ?
#
loop_
_entity_poly.entity_id
_entity_poly.type
_entity_poly.pdbx_seq_one_letter_code
_entity_poly.pdbx_strand_id
1 'polypeptide(L)'
;MRNLDASRSSRIGRVHMRYALVGSIALAVTAAGAWLGAGTAAAADPLLDLGEGRIGVQLNHDETVALAGGPVPAVVSMVVPLNRMGAGLHPETRLWRDENGSVHASLRQVIAESARHPDGTVSIYLNAPGTRNGRVLDVYQNWTR
;
A
#
# COMPACT_ATOMS: atom_id res chain seq x y z
N MET A 1 -34.18 -46.77 -20.21
CA MET A 1 -34.54 -45.55 -19.45
C MET A 1 -33.55 -45.38 -18.31
N ARG A 2 -32.88 -44.20 -18.24
CA ARG A 2 -32.21 -43.54 -17.07
C ARG A 2 -31.04 -44.33 -16.44
N ASN A 3 -29.81 -43.82 -16.36
CA ASN A 3 -29.40 -42.61 -15.64
C ASN A 3 -28.09 -42.04 -16.20
N LEU A 4 -28.15 -40.83 -16.75
CA LEU A 4 -27.01 -39.93 -16.94
C LEU A 4 -27.28 -38.71 -16.06
N ASP A 5 -27.02 -38.81 -14.75
CA ASP A 5 -27.24 -37.64 -13.87
C ASP A 5 -26.40 -37.67 -12.58
N ALA A 6 -25.10 -37.94 -12.72
CA ALA A 6 -24.16 -37.88 -11.59
C ALA A 6 -22.91 -37.04 -11.86
N SER A 7 -22.91 -36.15 -12.86
CA SER A 7 -21.74 -35.31 -13.16
C SER A 7 -22.11 -33.87 -13.53
N ARG A 8 -23.03 -33.25 -12.78
CA ARG A 8 -23.34 -31.81 -12.93
C ARG A 8 -23.50 -31.02 -11.63
N SER A 9 -23.19 -31.60 -10.48
CA SER A 9 -23.33 -30.93 -9.18
C SER A 9 -21.99 -30.65 -8.50
N SER A 10 -21.04 -30.01 -9.19
CA SER A 10 -19.78 -29.55 -8.56
C SER A 10 -19.20 -28.26 -9.17
N ARG A 11 -19.96 -27.55 -10.02
CA ARG A 11 -19.46 -26.35 -10.72
C ARG A 11 -20.21 -25.04 -10.42
N ILE A 12 -21.14 -25.03 -9.46
CA ILE A 12 -21.96 -23.84 -9.16
C ILE A 12 -21.51 -23.11 -7.87
N GLY A 13 -20.62 -23.67 -7.06
CA GLY A 13 -20.22 -23.06 -5.79
C GLY A 13 -19.04 -22.06 -5.83
N ARG A 14 -18.33 -21.92 -6.95
CA ARG A 14 -17.01 -21.22 -6.96
C ARG A 14 -16.99 -19.87 -7.69
N VAL A 15 -18.10 -19.44 -8.28
CA VAL A 15 -18.14 -18.22 -9.09
C VAL A 15 -18.52 -16.98 -8.26
N HIS A 16 -19.18 -17.13 -7.11
CA HIS A 16 -19.69 -15.99 -6.34
C HIS A 16 -18.65 -15.33 -5.41
N MET A 17 -17.58 -16.02 -5.02
CA MET A 17 -16.59 -15.45 -4.08
C MET A 17 -15.61 -14.47 -4.74
N ARG A 18 -15.44 -14.53 -6.06
CA ARG A 18 -14.50 -13.67 -6.81
C ARG A 18 -15.06 -12.27 -7.05
N TYR A 19 -16.38 -12.11 -7.09
CA TYR A 19 -17.02 -10.82 -7.30
C TYR A 19 -17.22 -10.03 -5.99
N ALA A 20 -17.38 -10.72 -4.85
CA ALA A 20 -17.48 -10.07 -3.54
C ALA A 20 -16.17 -9.37 -3.13
N LEU A 21 -15.01 -9.94 -3.52
CA LEU A 21 -13.69 -9.36 -3.24
C LEU A 21 -13.47 -8.05 -4.00
N VAL A 22 -13.92 -7.95 -5.25
CA VAL A 22 -13.74 -6.75 -6.10
C VAL A 22 -14.55 -5.56 -5.55
N GLY A 23 -15.79 -5.81 -5.08
CA GLY A 23 -16.64 -4.75 -4.53
C GLY A 23 -16.15 -4.17 -3.20
N SER A 24 -15.49 -4.98 -2.37
CA SER A 24 -14.91 -4.53 -1.09
C SER A 24 -13.58 -3.80 -1.27
N ILE A 25 -12.82 -4.12 -2.33
CA ILE A 25 -11.58 -3.41 -2.69
C ILE A 25 -11.87 -1.99 -3.21
N ALA A 26 -12.92 -1.81 -4.03
CA ALA A 26 -13.29 -0.49 -4.54
C ALA A 26 -13.66 0.49 -3.40
N LEU A 27 -14.37 -0.01 -2.38
CA LEU A 27 -14.70 0.76 -1.17
C LEU A 27 -13.47 1.09 -0.32
N ALA A 28 -12.49 0.18 -0.24
CA ALA A 28 -11.24 0.42 0.49
C ALA A 28 -10.37 1.49 -0.18
N VAL A 29 -10.33 1.56 -1.52
CA VAL A 29 -9.62 2.61 -2.26
C VAL A 29 -10.27 3.98 -2.02
N THR A 30 -11.61 4.06 -2.07
CA THR A 30 -12.32 5.32 -1.75
C THR A 30 -12.21 5.71 -0.28
N ALA A 31 -12.22 4.73 0.65
CA ALA A 31 -12.07 5.02 2.07
C ALA A 31 -10.64 5.48 2.37
N ALA A 32 -9.61 4.81 1.85
CA ALA A 32 -8.22 5.25 1.97
C ALA A 32 -8.00 6.64 1.37
N GLY A 33 -8.61 6.94 0.21
CA GLY A 33 -8.63 8.29 -0.37
C GLY A 33 -9.32 9.32 0.53
N ALA A 34 -10.40 8.94 1.22
CA ALA A 34 -11.10 9.82 2.16
C ALA A 34 -10.31 10.07 3.47
N TRP A 35 -9.53 9.11 3.96
CA TRP A 35 -8.65 9.31 5.13
C TRP A 35 -7.45 10.22 4.82
N LEU A 36 -7.06 10.32 3.54
CA LEU A 36 -5.94 11.14 3.07
C LEU A 36 -6.37 12.54 2.59
N GLY A 37 -7.67 12.80 2.40
CA GLY A 37 -8.14 13.93 1.61
C GLY A 37 -9.34 14.67 2.19
N ALA A 38 -9.15 15.40 3.28
CA ALA A 38 -9.97 16.56 3.63
C ALA A 38 -9.16 17.86 3.49
N GLY A 39 -8.39 17.97 2.41
CA GLY A 39 -7.56 19.13 2.13
C GLY A 39 -6.88 19.00 0.77
N THR A 40 -7.58 19.45 -0.27
CA THR A 40 -7.03 19.96 -1.54
C THR A 40 -5.63 19.46 -1.94
N ALA A 41 -5.52 18.25 -2.47
CA ALA A 41 -4.37 17.84 -3.29
C ALA A 41 -4.87 16.83 -4.34
N ALA A 42 -4.41 17.00 -5.57
CA ALA A 42 -4.97 16.35 -6.75
C ALA A 42 -4.67 14.84 -6.76
N ALA A 43 -5.71 14.05 -6.48
CA ALA A 43 -5.91 12.65 -6.88
C ALA A 43 -4.63 11.81 -7.04
N ALA A 44 -4.02 11.43 -5.91
CA ALA A 44 -3.07 10.32 -5.84
C ALA A 44 -3.39 9.20 -6.85
N ASP A 45 -2.40 8.83 -7.66
CA ASP A 45 -2.59 7.92 -8.78
C ASP A 45 -2.75 6.48 -8.28
N PRO A 46 -3.87 5.79 -8.55
CA PRO A 46 -4.08 4.44 -8.05
C PRO A 46 -3.11 3.45 -8.71
N LEU A 47 -2.50 2.60 -7.89
CA LEU A 47 -1.63 1.50 -8.32
C LEU A 47 -2.31 0.17 -8.02
N LEU A 48 -2.58 -0.63 -9.05
CA LEU A 48 -3.15 -1.97 -8.90
C LEU A 48 -2.11 -3.00 -9.31
N ASP A 49 -1.58 -3.71 -8.32
CA ASP A 49 -0.63 -4.82 -8.54
C ASP A 49 -1.24 -6.11 -7.99
N LEU A 50 -2.27 -6.57 -8.70
CA LEU A 50 -3.04 -7.75 -8.33
C LEU A 50 -2.23 -9.04 -8.43
N GLY A 51 -1.14 -9.05 -9.23
CA GLY A 51 -0.22 -10.18 -9.33
C GLY A 51 0.55 -10.41 -8.03
N GLU A 52 0.98 -9.33 -7.38
CA GLU A 52 1.60 -9.35 -6.06
C GLU A 52 0.58 -9.29 -4.90
N GLY A 53 -0.72 -9.27 -5.22
CA GLY A 53 -1.80 -9.23 -4.24
C GLY A 53 -1.81 -7.92 -3.43
N ARG A 54 -1.57 -6.78 -4.07
CA ARG A 54 -1.53 -5.47 -3.42
C ARG A 54 -2.23 -4.40 -4.25
N ILE A 55 -2.70 -3.38 -3.54
CA ILE A 55 -3.27 -2.17 -4.11
C ILE A 55 -2.59 -0.99 -3.44
N GLY A 56 -2.47 0.13 -4.13
CA GLY A 56 -1.75 1.26 -3.61
C GLY A 56 -2.10 2.55 -4.30
N VAL A 57 -1.35 3.58 -3.93
CA VAL A 57 -1.40 4.89 -4.54
C VAL A 57 0.03 5.39 -4.73
N GLN A 58 0.27 6.04 -5.86
CA GLN A 58 1.45 6.84 -6.10
C GLN A 58 1.09 8.28 -5.74
N LEU A 59 1.89 8.88 -4.86
CA LEU A 59 1.75 10.29 -4.55
C LEU A 59 2.61 11.11 -5.51
N ASN A 60 2.14 12.29 -5.87
CA ASN A 60 3.02 13.30 -6.44
C ASN A 60 3.88 13.95 -5.33
N HIS A 61 4.77 14.87 -5.73
CA HIS A 61 5.72 15.48 -4.79
C HIS A 61 4.98 16.31 -3.71
N ASP A 62 4.04 17.18 -4.11
CA ASP A 62 3.29 18.03 -3.18
C ASP A 62 2.48 17.21 -2.18
N GLU A 63 1.86 16.11 -2.63
CA GLU A 63 1.17 15.14 -1.78
C GLU A 63 2.13 14.43 -0.82
N THR A 64 3.34 14.10 -1.29
CA THR A 64 4.38 13.49 -0.44
C THR A 64 4.84 14.46 0.65
N VAL A 65 5.02 15.73 0.32
CA VAL A 65 5.36 16.81 1.28
C VAL A 65 4.22 17.00 2.28
N ALA A 66 2.97 17.09 1.81
CA ALA A 66 1.80 17.23 2.66
C ALA A 66 1.64 16.03 3.61
N LEU A 67 1.83 14.81 3.11
CA LEU A 67 1.77 13.59 3.91
C LEU A 67 2.90 13.54 4.96
N ALA A 68 4.13 13.93 4.60
CA ALA A 68 5.27 13.97 5.50
C ALA A 68 5.05 14.92 6.69
N GLY A 69 4.52 16.11 6.42
CA GLY A 69 4.18 17.12 7.43
C GLY A 69 2.89 16.82 8.19
N GLY A 70 2.07 15.90 7.70
CA GLY A 70 0.76 15.59 8.23
C GLY A 70 0.74 14.67 9.46
N PRO A 71 -0.43 14.56 10.11
CA PRO A 71 -0.62 13.64 11.23
C PRO A 71 -0.73 12.18 10.79
N VAL A 72 -1.09 11.92 9.52
CA VAL A 72 -1.40 10.57 9.00
C VAL A 72 -0.30 9.54 9.29
N PRO A 73 1.00 9.79 9.03
CA PRO A 73 2.05 8.80 9.33
C PRO A 73 2.12 8.38 10.80
N ALA A 74 1.78 9.29 11.74
CA ALA A 74 1.71 8.93 13.16
C ALA A 74 0.50 8.04 13.44
N VAL A 75 -0.68 8.43 12.96
CA VAL A 75 -1.91 7.65 13.17
C VAL A 75 -1.78 6.24 12.59
N VAL A 76 -1.22 6.12 11.39
CA VAL A 76 -0.97 4.80 10.78
C VAL A 76 -0.02 3.97 11.63
N SER A 77 1.03 4.58 12.19
CA SER A 77 1.99 3.87 13.04
C SER A 77 1.41 3.44 14.40
N MET A 78 0.28 4.00 14.83
CA MET A 78 -0.46 3.54 16.02
C MET A 78 -1.33 2.32 15.73
N VAL A 79 -1.83 2.18 14.50
CA VAL A 79 -2.76 1.12 14.09
C VAL A 79 -2.02 -0.07 13.48
N VAL A 80 -0.98 0.20 12.70
CA VAL A 80 -0.19 -0.81 12.00
C VAL A 80 1.14 -0.98 12.76
N PRO A 81 1.38 -2.15 13.38
CA PRO A 81 2.64 -2.43 14.04
C PRO A 81 3.83 -2.32 13.07
N LEU A 82 4.99 -1.84 13.54
CA LEU A 82 6.20 -1.68 12.71
C LEU A 82 6.64 -2.99 12.04
N ASN A 83 6.50 -4.14 12.70
CA ASN A 83 6.80 -5.46 12.13
C ASN A 83 5.83 -5.92 11.04
N ARG A 84 4.74 -5.16 10.81
CA ARG A 84 3.77 -5.35 9.73
C ARG A 84 3.92 -4.29 8.64
N MET A 85 4.92 -3.44 8.72
CA MET A 85 5.25 -2.42 7.73
C MET A 85 6.56 -2.76 7.03
N GLY A 86 6.65 -2.44 5.73
CA GLY A 86 7.89 -2.50 4.96
C GLY A 86 8.22 -1.14 4.34
N ALA A 87 9.52 -0.89 4.17
CA ALA A 87 10.01 0.30 3.47
C ALA A 87 10.96 -0.12 2.35
N GLY A 88 10.62 0.23 1.11
CA GLY A 88 11.51 0.19 -0.03
C GLY A 88 12.25 1.51 -0.12
N LEU A 89 13.51 1.51 0.31
CA LEU A 89 14.30 2.73 0.36
C LEU A 89 15.01 2.96 -0.96
N HIS A 90 15.10 4.22 -1.37
CA HIS A 90 15.90 4.57 -2.52
C HIS A 90 17.39 4.30 -2.22
N PRO A 91 18.20 3.88 -3.21
CA PRO A 91 19.62 3.58 -3.01
C PRO A 91 20.42 4.71 -2.36
N GLU A 92 20.04 5.96 -2.67
CA GLU A 92 20.72 7.18 -2.21
C GLU A 92 20.09 7.80 -0.96
N THR A 93 19.20 7.07 -0.27
CA THR A 93 18.62 7.55 0.99
C THR A 93 19.70 7.88 2.01
N ARG A 94 19.50 8.98 2.76
CA ARG A 94 20.40 9.38 3.86
C ARG A 94 19.86 8.94 5.23
N LEU A 95 18.87 8.05 5.25
CA LEU A 95 18.42 7.41 6.47
C LEU A 95 19.56 6.61 7.09
N TRP A 96 19.71 6.74 8.42
CA TRP A 96 20.76 6.08 9.16
C TRP A 96 20.67 4.55 9.04
N ARG A 97 21.83 3.92 8.90
CA ARG A 97 22.01 2.47 8.84
C ARG A 97 22.79 2.02 10.07
N ASP A 98 22.37 0.90 10.66
CA ASP A 98 23.15 0.25 11.70
C ASP A 98 24.39 -0.46 11.12
N GLU A 99 25.19 -1.03 12.01
CA GLU A 99 26.43 -1.75 11.67
C GLU A 99 26.19 -2.96 10.75
N ASN A 100 24.96 -3.49 10.74
CA ASN A 100 24.54 -4.60 9.89
C ASN A 100 23.92 -4.12 8.57
N GLY A 101 23.90 -2.81 8.32
CA GLY A 101 23.32 -2.17 7.13
C GLY A 101 21.80 -2.01 7.17
N SER A 102 21.14 -2.34 8.28
CA SER A 102 19.69 -2.23 8.43
C SER A 102 19.29 -0.78 8.70
N VAL A 103 18.22 -0.32 8.04
CA VAL A 103 17.68 1.02 8.26
C VAL A 103 16.57 0.95 9.29
N HIS A 104 16.73 1.73 10.36
CA HIS A 104 15.73 1.89 11.41
C HIS A 104 15.10 3.28 11.26
N ALA A 105 14.02 3.34 10.51
CA ALA A 105 13.31 4.58 10.25
C ALA A 105 11.81 4.41 10.53
N SER A 106 11.23 5.39 11.19
CA SER A 106 9.77 5.50 11.29
C SER A 106 9.15 5.76 9.92
N LEU A 107 7.87 5.41 9.76
CA LEU A 107 7.10 5.73 8.56
C LEU A 107 7.21 7.22 8.18
N ARG A 108 7.13 8.11 9.17
CA ARG A 108 7.31 9.55 8.95
C ARG A 108 8.69 9.88 8.40
N GLN A 109 9.76 9.30 8.94
CA GLN A 109 11.11 9.56 8.45
C GLN A 109 11.31 9.07 7.01
N VAL A 110 10.74 7.90 6.66
CA VAL A 110 10.81 7.39 5.29
C VAL A 110 10.12 8.33 4.29
N ILE A 111 8.92 8.80 4.61
CA ILE A 111 8.16 9.72 3.74
C ILE A 111 8.82 11.10 3.70
N ALA A 112 9.24 11.62 4.87
CA ALA A 112 9.91 12.92 4.97
C ALA A 112 11.25 12.96 4.24
N GLU A 113 11.96 11.83 4.17
CA GLU A 113 13.17 11.75 3.38
C GLU A 113 12.85 11.93 1.89
N SER A 114 11.83 11.25 1.35
CA SER A 114 11.41 11.47 -0.05
C SER A 114 10.96 12.92 -0.29
N ALA A 115 10.21 13.51 0.64
CA ALA A 115 9.77 14.90 0.55
C ALA A 115 10.92 15.94 0.52
N ARG A 116 12.14 15.57 0.94
CA ARG A 116 13.31 16.46 0.89
C ARG A 116 13.98 16.50 -0.49
N HIS A 117 13.65 15.58 -1.38
CA HIS A 117 14.15 15.57 -2.75
C HIS A 117 13.18 16.36 -3.65
N PRO A 118 13.68 17.24 -4.56
CA PRO A 118 12.81 18.09 -5.39
C PRO A 118 11.80 17.36 -6.26
N ASP A 119 12.09 16.12 -6.65
CA ASP A 119 11.26 15.21 -7.43
C ASP A 119 10.84 13.96 -6.63
N GLY A 120 11.06 14.00 -5.31
CA GLY A 120 10.85 12.85 -4.44
C GLY A 120 9.38 12.58 -4.19
N THR A 121 9.02 11.31 -4.35
CA THR A 121 7.64 10.83 -4.19
C THR A 121 7.62 9.52 -3.42
N VAL A 122 6.43 9.15 -2.94
CA VAL A 122 6.21 7.83 -2.32
C VAL A 122 5.10 7.05 -3.00
N SER A 123 5.30 5.75 -3.15
CA SER A 123 4.23 4.80 -3.42
C SER A 123 3.85 4.09 -2.14
N ILE A 124 2.56 4.02 -1.83
CA ILE A 124 2.05 3.34 -0.63
C ILE A 124 1.17 2.18 -1.08
N TYR A 125 1.45 0.98 -0.57
CA TYR A 125 0.70 -0.23 -0.89
C TYR A 125 0.10 -0.85 0.36
N LEU A 126 -1.16 -1.28 0.24
CA LEU A 126 -1.83 -2.21 1.12
C LEU A 126 -1.72 -3.62 0.53
N ASN A 127 -1.16 -4.52 1.32
CA ASN A 127 -0.93 -5.91 0.94
C ASN A 127 -2.08 -6.80 1.42
N ALA A 128 -2.48 -7.76 0.60
CA ALA A 128 -3.44 -8.77 1.00
C ALA A 128 -2.92 -9.61 2.19
N PRO A 129 -3.77 -10.01 3.14
CA PRO A 129 -3.37 -10.86 4.25
C PRO A 129 -2.66 -12.15 3.77
N GLY A 130 -1.53 -12.48 4.39
CA GLY A 130 -0.75 -13.67 4.06
C GLY A 130 0.25 -13.50 2.90
N THR A 131 0.31 -12.35 2.25
CA THR A 131 1.36 -12.02 1.27
C THR A 131 2.52 -11.27 1.94
N ARG A 132 3.65 -11.11 1.25
CA ARG A 132 4.79 -10.25 1.65
C ARG A 132 5.29 -10.49 3.10
N ASN A 133 5.38 -11.76 3.51
CA ASN A 133 5.77 -12.17 4.87
C ASN A 133 4.85 -11.62 5.97
N GLY A 134 3.57 -11.41 5.65
CA GLY A 134 2.56 -10.90 6.59
C GLY A 134 2.61 -9.40 6.81
N ARG A 135 3.38 -8.63 6.01
CA ARG A 135 3.33 -7.16 6.02
C ARG A 135 2.04 -6.69 5.39
N VAL A 136 1.39 -5.71 6.00
CA VAL A 136 0.10 -5.16 5.57
C VAL A 136 0.27 -3.83 4.83
N LEU A 137 1.34 -3.09 5.13
CA LEU A 137 1.64 -1.79 4.51
C LEU A 137 3.08 -1.80 3.99
N ASP A 138 3.29 -1.44 2.74
CA ASP A 138 4.62 -1.19 2.19
C ASP A 138 4.69 0.26 1.66
N VAL A 139 5.77 0.97 1.95
CA VAL A 139 6.04 2.32 1.43
C VAL A 139 7.33 2.32 0.65
N TYR A 140 7.30 2.87 -0.57
CA TYR A 140 8.44 2.91 -1.46
C TYR A 140 8.83 4.35 -1.75
N GLN A 141 10.11 4.64 -1.64
CA GLN A 141 10.71 5.92 -2.00
C GLN A 141 11.08 5.93 -3.48
N ASN A 142 10.75 7.02 -4.19
CA ASN A 142 11.10 7.17 -5.60
C ASN A 142 11.59 8.60 -5.90
N TRP A 143 12.74 8.72 -6.54
CA TRP A 143 13.27 9.95 -7.15
C TRP A 143 14.31 9.60 -8.22
N THR A 144 14.76 10.58 -9.00
CA THR A 144 15.63 10.32 -10.16
C THR A 144 17.12 10.53 -9.86
N ARG A 145 17.49 11.36 -8.87
CA ARG A 145 18.88 11.62 -8.42
C ARG A 145 18.98 12.41 -7.11
#